data_AF-A0A9Q1EZ25-F1
#
_entry.id   AF-A0A9Q1EZ25-F1
#
_cell.length_a   1.000
_cell.length_b   1.000
_cell.length_c   1.000
_cell.angle_alpha   90.00
_cell.angle_beta   90.00
_cell.angle_gamma   90.00
#
_symmetry.space_group_name_H-M   'P 1'
#
loop_
_entity.id
_entity.type
_entity.pdbx_description
1 polymer ?
#
loop_
_entity_poly.entity_id
_entity_poly.type
_entity_poly.pdbx_seq_one_letter_code
_entity_poly.pdbx_strand_id
1 'polypeptide(L)'
;MNMIVIMEGYTVIGFAMYYFTYDPWIGKLLYLEDFYVMKEYRGKTFATSSCGYGIGSEILKKLSETAVKTRCSSMHFIVAEWNEKSIEFYKRRGASDLSLQEGWRLFEIDKEYLLKMSAK
;
A
#
# COMPACT_ATOMS: atom_id res chain seq x y z
N MET A 1 -7.93 -0.28 11.08
CA MET A 1 -7.92 -0.19 9.61
C MET A 1 -8.23 1.24 9.21
N ASN A 2 -7.46 1.85 8.32
CA ASN A 2 -7.67 3.22 7.82
C ASN A 2 -7.83 3.19 6.29
N MET A 3 -8.50 4.19 5.72
CA MET A 3 -8.72 4.29 4.28
C MET A 3 -8.52 5.72 3.78
N ILE A 4 -7.82 5.88 2.66
CA ILE A 4 -7.78 7.10 1.87
C ILE A 4 -8.65 6.88 0.64
N VAL A 5 -9.55 7.81 0.35
CA VAL A 5 -10.37 7.81 -0.87
C VAL A 5 -10.07 9.03 -1.71
N ILE A 6 -10.15 8.87 -3.03
CA ILE A 6 -10.14 9.96 -4.00
C ILE A 6 -11.48 9.98 -4.71
N MET A 7 -12.09 11.16 -4.73
CA MET A 7 -13.42 11.39 -5.30
C MET A 7 -13.31 12.31 -6.51
N GLU A 8 -14.09 12.05 -7.56
CA GLU A 8 -14.41 13.04 -8.60
C GLU A 8 -15.92 13.34 -8.51
N GLY A 9 -16.27 14.56 -8.12
CA GLY A 9 -17.65 14.90 -7.76
C GLY A 9 -18.13 14.01 -6.60
N TYR A 10 -19.18 13.23 -6.85
CA TYR A 10 -19.78 12.30 -5.89
C TYR A 10 -19.31 10.85 -6.09
N THR A 11 -18.37 10.59 -7.00
CA THR A 11 -17.91 9.24 -7.36
C THR A 11 -16.57 8.94 -6.72
N VAL A 12 -16.44 7.82 -6.00
CA VAL A 12 -15.15 7.29 -5.55
C VAL A 12 -14.43 6.70 -6.76
N ILE A 13 -13.25 7.23 -7.10
CA ILE A 13 -12.49 6.81 -8.29
C ILE A 13 -11.19 6.06 -7.95
N GLY A 14 -10.83 6.01 -6.67
CA GLY A 14 -9.69 5.26 -6.18
C GLY A 14 -9.62 5.27 -4.66
N PHE A 15 -8.94 4.27 -4.10
CA PHE A 15 -8.75 4.16 -2.68
C PHE A 15 -7.40 3.50 -2.33
N ALA A 16 -6.99 3.68 -1.08
CA ALA A 16 -5.98 2.86 -0.43
C ALA A 16 -6.43 2.47 0.97
N MET A 17 -6.27 1.21 1.32
CA MET A 17 -6.48 0.69 2.67
C MET A 17 -5.14 0.43 3.32
N TYR A 18 -4.97 0.87 4.57
CA TYR A 18 -3.72 0.70 5.29
C TYR A 18 -3.92 0.57 6.80
N TYR A 19 -2.89 0.07 7.46
CA TYR A 19 -2.80 0.02 8.92
C TYR A 19 -1.33 0.17 9.35
N PHE A 20 -1.10 0.20 10.66
CA PHE A 20 0.25 0.27 11.22
C PHE A 20 0.68 -1.10 11.68
N THR A 21 1.91 -1.46 11.34
CA THR A 21 2.60 -2.67 11.82
C THR A 21 3.83 -2.26 12.60
N TYR A 22 4.55 -3.24 13.13
CA TYR A 22 5.74 -3.01 13.93
C TYR A 22 6.86 -3.94 13.50
N ASP A 23 8.05 -3.39 13.36
CA ASP A 23 9.29 -4.10 13.14
C ASP A 23 10.13 -4.00 14.43
N PRO A 24 10.64 -5.12 14.99
CA PRO A 24 11.42 -5.11 16.22
C PRO A 24 12.70 -4.26 16.17
N TRP A 25 13.27 -4.04 14.99
CA TRP A 25 14.53 -3.32 14.79
C TRP A 25 14.32 -1.83 14.51
N ILE A 26 13.35 -1.49 13.66
CA ILE A 26 13.15 -0.11 13.19
C ILE A 26 11.86 0.54 13.69
N GLY A 27 11.06 -0.19 14.46
CA GLY A 27 9.86 0.31 15.11
C GLY A 27 8.63 0.34 14.22
N LYS A 28 7.83 1.40 14.33
CA LYS A 28 6.52 1.49 13.67
C LYS A 28 6.66 1.58 12.15
N LEU A 29 5.82 0.83 11.43
CA LEU A 29 5.73 0.82 9.98
C LEU A 29 4.31 1.12 9.51
N LEU A 30 4.17 1.63 8.29
CA LEU A 30 2.88 1.67 7.59
C LEU A 30 2.77 0.42 6.70
N TYR A 31 1.66 -0.30 6.77
CA TYR A 31 1.37 -1.40 5.87
C TYR A 31 0.23 -1.01 4.93
N LEU A 32 0.51 -0.98 3.63
CA LEU A 32 -0.45 -0.72 2.57
C LEU A 32 -1.07 -2.06 2.14
N GLU A 33 -2.31 -2.28 2.55
CA GLU A 33 -3.05 -3.53 2.32
C GLU A 33 -3.57 -3.58 0.88
N ASP A 34 -4.38 -2.59 0.51
CA ASP A 34 -5.01 -2.50 -0.80
C ASP A 34 -4.77 -1.14 -1.42
N PHE A 35 -4.55 -1.13 -2.73
CA PHE A 35 -4.39 0.08 -3.53
C PHE A 35 -5.05 -0.10 -4.89
N TYR A 36 -6.02 0.75 -5.19
CA TYR A 36 -6.74 0.66 -6.45
C TYR A 36 -7.18 2.02 -6.99
N VAL A 37 -7.07 2.16 -8.31
CA VAL A 37 -7.64 3.27 -9.08
C VAL A 37 -8.46 2.68 -10.21
N MET A 38 -9.69 3.19 -10.39
CA MET A 38 -10.58 2.82 -11.48
C MET A 38 -9.88 2.96 -12.83
N LYS A 39 -10.12 2.01 -13.74
CA LYS A 39 -9.32 1.88 -14.98
C LYS A 39 -9.41 3.13 -15.86
N GLU A 40 -10.58 3.76 -15.93
CA GLU A 40 -10.87 4.96 -16.73
C GLU A 40 -10.16 6.20 -16.20
N TYR A 41 -9.62 6.11 -14.99
CA TYR A 41 -8.96 7.19 -14.24
C TYR A 41 -7.44 7.02 -14.14
N ARG A 42 -6.90 5.87 -14.57
CA ARG A 42 -5.45 5.63 -14.55
C ARG A 42 -4.75 6.53 -15.57
N GLY A 43 -3.65 7.14 -15.17
CA GLY A 43 -2.86 8.05 -16.02
C GLY A 43 -3.50 9.43 -16.23
N LYS A 44 -4.74 9.65 -15.78
CA LYS A 44 -5.35 10.98 -15.77
C LYS A 44 -4.75 11.82 -14.65
N THR A 45 -4.45 13.08 -14.97
CA THR A 45 -4.11 14.10 -13.98
C THR A 45 -5.40 14.64 -13.38
N PHE A 46 -5.36 14.92 -12.08
CA PHE A 46 -6.52 15.48 -11.39
C PHE A 46 -6.55 16.99 -11.59
N ALA A 47 -7.72 17.57 -11.92
CA ALA A 47 -7.87 19.01 -12.13
C ALA A 47 -7.48 19.85 -10.90
N THR A 48 -7.58 19.26 -9.70
CA THR A 48 -7.15 19.87 -8.44
C THR A 48 -5.78 19.36 -7.95
N SER A 49 -5.06 18.54 -8.73
CA SER A 49 -3.67 18.21 -8.40
C SER A 49 -2.82 19.47 -8.60
N SER A 50 -2.34 20.04 -7.49
CA SER A 50 -1.41 21.18 -7.50
C SER A 50 -0.08 20.87 -8.19
N CYS A 51 0.20 19.61 -8.48
CA CYS A 51 1.50 19.13 -8.96
C CYS A 51 1.42 18.39 -10.31
N GLY A 52 0.24 18.33 -10.95
CA GLY A 52 0.06 17.64 -12.23
C GLY A 52 0.29 16.12 -12.19
N TYR A 53 0.20 15.50 -11.02
CA TYR A 53 0.41 14.06 -10.88
C TYR A 53 -0.88 13.25 -11.10
N GLY A 54 -0.73 12.00 -11.54
CA GLY A 54 -1.85 11.06 -11.65
C GLY A 54 -2.39 10.62 -10.29
N ILE A 55 -3.65 10.19 -10.25
CA ILE A 55 -4.39 9.84 -9.02
C ILE A 55 -3.62 8.88 -8.10
N GLY A 56 -2.98 7.85 -8.66
CA GLY A 56 -2.20 6.89 -7.87
C GLY A 56 -1.01 7.53 -7.14
N SER A 57 -0.37 8.53 -7.75
CA SER A 57 0.71 9.28 -7.10
C SER A 57 0.20 10.12 -5.92
N GLU A 58 -1.00 10.70 -6.05
CA GLU A 58 -1.60 11.52 -4.99
C GLU A 58 -1.98 10.66 -3.78
N ILE A 59 -2.51 9.46 -4.01
CA ILE A 59 -2.78 8.49 -2.94
C ILE A 59 -1.47 8.11 -2.23
N LEU A 60 -0.41 7.77 -2.98
CA LEU A 60 0.89 7.47 -2.39
C LEU A 60 1.49 8.65 -1.62
N LYS A 61 1.34 9.88 -2.12
CA LYS A 61 1.78 11.08 -1.41
C LYS A 61 1.08 11.20 -0.04
N LYS A 62 -0.25 11.03 0.01
CA LYS A 62 -1.02 11.06 1.26
C LYS A 62 -0.61 9.94 2.23
N LEU A 63 -0.31 8.75 1.72
CA LEU A 63 0.24 7.65 2.53
C LEU A 63 1.62 8.01 3.09
N SER A 64 2.50 8.61 2.29
CA SER A 64 3.82 9.07 2.73
C SER A 64 3.73 10.18 3.79
N GLU A 65 2.86 11.17 3.60
CA GLU A 65 2.60 12.22 4.59
C GLU A 65 2.10 11.62 5.92
N THR A 66 1.22 10.61 5.83
CA THR A 66 0.74 9.87 6.99
C THR A 66 1.90 9.15 7.68
N ALA A 67 2.72 8.40 6.94
CA ALA A 67 3.88 7.68 7.46
C ALA A 67 4.86 8.62 8.19
N VAL A 68 5.19 9.78 7.60
CA VAL A 68 6.06 10.78 8.24
C VAL A 68 5.42 11.33 9.52
N LYS A 69 4.15 11.73 9.46
CA LYS A 69 3.43 12.28 10.62
C LYS A 69 3.34 11.28 11.79
N THR A 70 3.21 9.99 11.49
CA THR A 70 3.13 8.93 12.49
C THR A 70 4.47 8.34 12.90
N ARG A 71 5.58 8.89 12.37
CA ARG A 71 6.96 8.44 12.62
C ARG A 71 7.16 6.97 12.22
N CYS A 72 6.60 6.58 11.08
CA CYS A 72 6.88 5.29 10.48
C CYS A 72 8.22 5.32 9.77
N SER A 73 9.04 4.29 9.98
CA SER A 73 10.38 4.18 9.38
C SER A 73 10.33 3.67 7.94
N SER A 74 9.28 2.93 7.56
CA SER A 74 9.09 2.36 6.22
C SER A 74 7.59 2.14 5.93
N MET A 75 7.29 1.88 4.65
CA MET A 75 5.99 1.45 4.16
C MET A 75 6.12 0.11 3.44
N HIS A 76 5.46 -0.93 3.94
CA HIS A 76 5.48 -2.29 3.36
C HIS A 76 4.15 -2.62 2.67
N PHE A 77 4.21 -3.46 1.66
CA PHE A 77 3.07 -3.94 0.87
C PHE A 77 3.49 -5.16 0.04
N ILE A 78 2.50 -5.89 -0.48
CA ILE A 78 2.71 -7.03 -1.37
C ILE A 78 2.31 -6.64 -2.79
N VAL A 79 3.06 -7.14 -3.77
CA VAL A 79 2.74 -7.00 -5.18
C VAL A 79 2.75 -8.38 -5.80
N ALA A 80 1.73 -8.70 -6.60
CA ALA A 80 1.70 -9.95 -7.35
C ALA A 80 2.86 -10.01 -8.35
N GLU A 81 3.52 -11.15 -8.47
CA GLU A 81 4.74 -11.31 -9.29
C GLU A 81 4.54 -10.92 -10.76
N TRP A 82 3.36 -11.21 -11.33
CA TRP A 82 3.02 -10.89 -12.72
C TRP A 82 2.57 -9.43 -12.93
N ASN A 83 2.45 -8.61 -11.88
CA ASN A 83 1.92 -7.26 -11.97
C ASN A 83 3.01 -6.23 -12.26
N GLU A 84 3.66 -6.38 -13.42
CA GLU A 84 4.78 -5.53 -13.88
C GLU A 84 4.47 -4.03 -13.76
N LYS A 85 3.26 -3.62 -14.13
CA LYS A 85 2.84 -2.21 -14.06
C LYS A 85 2.90 -1.66 -12.62
N SER A 86 2.51 -2.45 -11.64
CA SER A 86 2.57 -2.03 -10.23
C SER A 86 4.00 -2.11 -9.70
N ILE A 87 4.75 -3.16 -10.05
CA ILE A 87 6.16 -3.31 -9.69
C ILE A 87 6.96 -2.09 -10.15
N GLU A 88 6.84 -1.70 -11.43
CA GLU A 88 7.52 -0.52 -11.95
C GLU A 88 7.01 0.79 -11.32
N PHE A 89 5.71 0.89 -11.07
CA PHE A 89 5.11 2.06 -10.43
C PHE A 89 5.72 2.30 -9.04
N TYR A 90 5.93 1.25 -8.25
CA TYR A 90 6.56 1.35 -6.94
C TYR A 90 8.09 1.52 -7.04
N LYS A 91 8.78 0.78 -7.93
CA LYS A 91 10.24 0.89 -8.11
C LYS A 91 10.67 2.30 -8.54
N ARG A 92 9.92 2.96 -9.45
CA ARG A 92 10.18 4.36 -9.84
C ARG A 92 10.05 5.36 -8.67
N ARG A 93 9.52 4.93 -7.52
CA ARG A 93 9.36 5.73 -6.30
C ARG A 93 10.27 5.25 -5.16
N GLY A 94 11.26 4.42 -5.47
CA GLY A 94 12.25 3.95 -4.50
C GLY A 94 11.88 2.67 -3.75
N ALA A 95 10.80 1.98 -4.15
CA ALA A 95 10.49 0.67 -3.55
C ALA A 95 11.55 -0.37 -3.90
N SER A 96 11.92 -1.19 -2.91
CA SER A 96 12.83 -2.32 -3.03
C SER A 96 12.07 -3.63 -2.84
N ASP A 97 12.51 -4.70 -3.52
CA ASP A 97 11.90 -6.02 -3.42
C ASP A 97 12.57 -6.82 -2.27
N LEU A 98 11.91 -6.86 -1.11
CA LEU A 98 12.43 -7.55 0.07
C LEU A 98 12.41 -9.08 -0.07
N SER A 99 11.50 -9.63 -0.88
CA SER A 99 11.46 -11.07 -1.16
C SER A 99 12.70 -11.54 -1.93
N LEU A 100 13.24 -10.66 -2.78
CA LEU A 100 14.49 -10.88 -3.51
C LEU A 100 15.73 -10.53 -2.69
N GLN A 101 15.72 -9.38 -2.00
CA GLN A 101 16.90 -8.87 -1.29
C GLN A 101 17.20 -9.62 0.01
N GLU A 102 16.17 -9.98 0.77
CA GLU A 102 16.30 -10.57 2.10
C GLU A 102 15.78 -12.02 2.16
N GLY A 103 15.18 -12.50 1.07
CA GLY A 103 14.70 -13.89 0.97
C GLY A 103 13.40 -14.16 1.73
N TRP A 104 12.65 -13.12 2.12
CA TRP A 104 11.39 -13.28 2.82
C TRP A 104 10.34 -14.03 2.00
N ARG A 105 9.51 -14.81 2.71
CA ARG A 105 8.33 -15.49 2.16
C ARG A 105 7.19 -15.30 3.14
N LEU A 106 6.02 -14.92 2.64
CA LEU A 106 4.82 -14.84 3.46
C LEU A 106 4.27 -16.25 3.69
N PHE A 107 4.05 -16.61 4.95
CA PHE A 107 3.39 -17.85 5.34
C PHE A 107 2.03 -17.53 5.97
N GLU A 108 1.07 -18.42 5.77
CA GLU A 108 -0.26 -18.35 6.34
C GLU A 108 -0.58 -19.64 7.10
N ILE A 109 -1.28 -19.51 8.22
CA ILE A 109 -1.95 -20.62 8.89
C ILE A 109 -3.44 -20.35 8.77
N ASP A 110 -4.12 -21.13 7.94
CA ASP A 110 -5.55 -20.97 7.71
C ASP A 110 -6.36 -21.26 9.00
N LYS A 111 -7.56 -20.69 9.07
CA LYS A 111 -8.50 -20.72 10.19
C LYS A 111 -8.69 -22.12 10.77
N GLU A 112 -8.78 -23.16 9.94
CA GLU A 112 -8.94 -24.54 10.42
C GLU A 112 -7.79 -24.96 11.35
N TYR A 113 -6.54 -24.65 10.98
CA TYR A 113 -5.37 -24.98 11.78
C TYR A 113 -5.22 -24.08 13.00
N LEU A 114 -5.63 -22.81 12.90
CA LEU A 114 -5.73 -21.92 14.07
C LEU A 114 -6.70 -22.46 15.11
N LEU A 115 -7.88 -22.93 14.68
CA LEU A 115 -8.88 -23.55 15.56
C LEU A 115 -8.35 -24.83 16.23
N LYS A 116 -7.59 -25.65 15.50
CA LYS A 116 -6.95 -26.85 16.07
C LYS A 116 -5.93 -26.50 17.16
N MET A 117 -5.17 -25.41 17.00
CA MET A 117 -4.19 -24.99 18.00
C MET A 117 -4.81 -24.30 19.22
N SER A 118 -5.94 -23.61 19.06
CA SER A 118 -6.62 -22.92 20.16
C SER A 118 -7.46 -23.82 21.05
N ALA A 119 -7.89 -24.98 20.55
CA ALA A 119 -8.76 -25.93 21.25
C ALA A 119 -8.07 -26.77 22.36
N LYS A 120 -7.10 -26.19 23.08
CA LYS A 120 -6.52 -26.77 24.29
C LYS A 120 -7.28 -26.34 25.55
#